data_AF-A0AAV5MLY6-F1
#
_entry.id   AF-A0AAV5MLY6-F1
#
_cell.length_a   1.000
_cell.length_b   1.000
_cell.length_c   1.000
_cell.angle_alpha   90.00
_cell.angle_beta   90.00
_cell.angle_gamma   90.00
#
_symmetry.space_group_name_H-M   'P 1'
#
loop_
_entity.id
_entity.type
_entity.pdbx_description
1 polymer ?
#
loop_
_entity_poly.entity_id
_entity_poly.type
_entity_poly.pdbx_seq_one_letter_code
_entity_poly.pdbx_strand_id
1 'polypeptide(L)'
;MCIMHPHPILCHLLHYYWTNRCINYCKSNLFSHWKIRRVNESISRRQTLQISQKDQSSCLTGNPIDCWKCDPDWANNLQRLADCAIGFSQYALGGKGGEYYIVMDSSDDGIVTPKSGKLRYLVI
;
A
#
# COMPACT_ATOMS: atom_id res chain seq x y z
N MET A 1 8.63 -26.18 -22.61
CA MET A 1 10.01 -26.60 -22.89
C MET A 1 10.26 -26.40 -24.38
N CYS A 2 10.84 -25.27 -24.78
CA CYS A 2 11.29 -25.06 -26.17
C CYS A 2 12.80 -24.87 -26.13
N ILE A 3 13.49 -25.79 -26.79
CA ILE A 3 14.94 -25.89 -26.84
C ILE A 3 15.49 -24.64 -27.54
N MET A 4 16.23 -23.83 -26.79
CA MET A 4 16.85 -22.60 -27.28
C MET A 4 18.16 -22.95 -27.99
N HIS A 5 18.24 -22.58 -29.27
CA HIS A 5 19.43 -21.93 -29.81
C HIS A 5 18.97 -20.88 -30.83
N PRO A 6 19.00 -19.59 -30.47
CA PRO A 6 19.16 -18.58 -31.49
C PRO A 6 20.22 -17.53 -31.15
N HIS A 7 20.91 -17.11 -32.19
CA HIS A 7 21.89 -16.04 -32.28
C HIS A 7 21.52 -14.79 -31.42
N PRO A 8 22.47 -14.20 -30.67
CA PRO A 8 22.21 -13.12 -29.71
C PRO A 8 21.47 -11.89 -30.29
N ILE A 9 21.66 -11.58 -31.56
CA ILE A 9 21.13 -10.36 -32.20
C ILE A 9 19.60 -10.44 -32.40
N LEU A 10 19.05 -11.64 -32.73
CA LEU A 10 17.61 -11.81 -32.91
C LEU A 10 16.84 -11.76 -31.57
N CYS A 11 17.47 -12.19 -30.47
CA CYS A 11 16.85 -12.18 -29.14
C CYS A 11 16.65 -10.75 -28.62
N HIS A 12 17.62 -9.86 -28.86
CA HIS A 12 17.51 -8.44 -28.48
C HIS A 12 16.42 -7.70 -29.26
N LEU A 13 16.31 -7.92 -30.57
CA LEU A 13 15.29 -7.27 -31.39
C LEU A 13 13.87 -7.74 -31.05
N LEU A 14 13.69 -9.03 -30.75
CA LEU A 14 12.41 -9.55 -30.28
C LEU A 14 12.06 -8.99 -28.90
N HIS A 15 12.99 -8.97 -27.92
CA HIS A 15 12.73 -8.34 -26.62
C HIS A 15 12.36 -6.86 -26.75
N TYR A 16 13.06 -6.10 -27.61
CA TYR A 16 12.76 -4.69 -27.83
C TYR A 16 11.41 -4.49 -28.54
N TYR A 17 11.06 -5.38 -29.47
CA TYR A 17 9.77 -5.33 -30.16
C TYR A 17 8.60 -5.68 -29.22
N TRP A 18 8.77 -6.70 -28.35
CA TRP A 18 7.77 -7.08 -27.35
C TRP A 18 7.60 -6.05 -26.24
N THR A 19 8.69 -5.44 -25.74
CA THR A 19 8.61 -4.37 -24.73
C THR A 19 7.94 -3.13 -25.29
N ASN A 20 8.29 -2.69 -26.51
CA ASN A 20 7.64 -1.55 -27.14
C ASN A 20 6.19 -1.82 -27.50
N ARG A 21 5.83 -3.04 -27.91
CA ARG A 21 4.43 -3.42 -28.13
C ARG A 21 3.62 -3.41 -26.82
N CYS A 22 4.20 -3.88 -25.71
CA CYS A 22 3.58 -3.78 -24.38
C CYS A 22 3.44 -2.32 -23.90
N ILE A 23 4.49 -1.50 -24.06
CA ILE A 23 4.48 -0.07 -23.71
C ILE A 23 3.43 0.69 -24.52
N ASN A 24 3.32 0.41 -25.82
CA ASN A 24 2.35 1.08 -26.68
C ASN A 24 0.92 0.62 -26.43
N TYR A 25 0.70 -0.66 -26.09
CA TYR A 25 -0.60 -1.17 -25.63
C TYR A 25 -1.02 -0.53 -24.28
N CYS A 26 -0.06 -0.30 -23.38
CA CYS A 26 -0.23 0.48 -22.16
C CYS A 26 -0.33 2.01 -22.38
N LYS A 27 0.00 2.55 -23.57
CA LYS A 27 -0.10 4.00 -23.83
C LYS A 27 -1.40 4.38 -24.53
N SER A 28 -1.91 3.56 -25.45
CA SER A 28 -3.06 3.93 -26.29
C SER A 28 -4.40 3.88 -25.58
N ASN A 29 -4.63 2.93 -24.66
CA ASN A 29 -5.88 2.80 -23.89
C ASN A 29 -5.82 3.38 -22.47
N LEU A 30 -4.63 3.71 -21.98
CA LEU A 30 -4.44 4.10 -20.59
C LEU A 30 -4.51 5.62 -20.42
N PHE A 31 -4.14 6.45 -21.39
CA PHE A 31 -4.05 7.90 -21.17
C PHE A 31 -5.41 8.61 -21.00
N SER A 32 -6.41 8.27 -21.82
CA SER A 32 -7.78 8.82 -21.70
C SER A 32 -8.49 8.26 -20.47
N HIS A 33 -8.40 6.95 -20.26
CA HIS A 33 -8.92 6.27 -19.07
C HIS A 33 -8.27 6.77 -17.78
N TRP A 34 -6.96 7.10 -17.78
CA TRP A 34 -6.26 7.62 -16.61
C TRP A 34 -6.59 9.07 -16.31
N LYS A 35 -6.92 9.90 -17.33
CA LYS A 35 -7.50 11.23 -17.08
C LYS A 35 -8.89 11.14 -16.45
N ILE A 36 -9.78 10.32 -17.01
CA ILE A 36 -11.13 10.11 -16.44
C ILE A 36 -11.02 9.48 -15.05
N ARG A 37 -10.16 8.47 -14.85
CA ARG A 37 -9.87 7.90 -13.52
C ARG A 37 -9.33 8.94 -12.55
N ARG A 38 -8.40 9.82 -12.94
CA ARG A 38 -7.90 10.89 -12.05
C ARG A 38 -9.02 11.86 -11.64
N VAL A 39 -9.89 12.26 -12.55
CA VAL A 39 -11.04 13.11 -12.23
C VAL A 39 -12.03 12.37 -11.35
N ASN A 40 -12.34 11.10 -11.66
CA ASN A 40 -13.27 10.30 -10.87
C ASN A 40 -12.72 9.97 -9.48
N GLU A 41 -11.42 9.74 -9.35
CA GLU A 41 -10.74 9.55 -8.07
C GLU A 41 -10.73 10.84 -7.25
N SER A 42 -10.50 11.99 -7.88
CA SER A 42 -10.57 13.28 -7.16
C SER A 42 -12.00 13.66 -6.77
N ILE A 43 -13.01 13.32 -7.57
CA ILE A 43 -14.44 13.44 -7.19
C ILE A 43 -14.78 12.48 -6.06
N SER A 44 -14.36 11.21 -6.15
CA SER A 44 -14.54 10.21 -5.10
C SER A 44 -13.87 10.60 -3.79
N ARG A 45 -12.65 11.17 -3.83
CA ARG A 45 -11.97 11.74 -2.64
C ARG A 45 -12.77 12.90 -2.03
N ARG A 46 -13.29 13.82 -2.86
CA ARG A 46 -14.16 14.92 -2.37
C ARG A 46 -15.45 14.40 -1.77
N GLN A 47 -16.07 13.39 -2.38
CA GLN A 47 -17.28 12.75 -1.87
C GLN A 47 -17.01 12.02 -0.55
N THR A 48 -15.88 11.32 -0.43
CA THR A 48 -15.45 10.66 0.81
C THR A 48 -15.21 11.68 1.94
N LEU A 49 -14.58 12.81 1.61
CA LEU A 49 -14.43 13.94 2.54
C LEU A 49 -15.79 14.51 2.99
N GLN A 50 -16.75 14.64 2.07
CA GLN A 50 -18.10 15.13 2.37
C GLN A 50 -18.94 14.13 3.17
N ILE A 51 -18.80 12.82 2.93
CA ILE A 51 -19.45 11.76 3.73
C ILE A 51 -18.91 11.78 5.16
N SER A 52 -17.59 11.89 5.32
CA SER A 52 -16.94 12.03 6.64
C SER A 52 -17.44 13.28 7.40
N GLN A 53 -17.69 14.39 6.69
CA GLN A 53 -18.25 15.62 7.30
C GLN A 53 -19.71 15.49 7.74
N LYS A 54 -20.51 14.60 7.14
CA LYS A 54 -21.94 14.49 7.44
C LYS A 54 -22.22 13.61 8.66
N ASP A 55 -21.33 12.66 8.94
CA ASP A 55 -21.45 11.74 10.09
C ASP A 55 -20.60 12.17 11.31
N GLN A 56 -19.71 13.17 11.18
CA GLN A 56 -18.84 13.66 12.26
C GLN A 56 -19.01 15.16 12.53
N SER A 57 -19.95 15.51 13.41
CA SER A 57 -20.13 16.90 13.88
C SER A 57 -19.17 17.33 15.01
N SER A 58 -18.19 16.51 15.43
CA SER A 58 -17.31 16.87 16.57
C SER A 58 -15.80 16.79 16.35
N CYS A 59 -15.28 16.13 15.31
CA CYS A 59 -13.83 16.03 15.12
C CYS A 59 -13.46 16.00 13.63
N LEU A 60 -12.95 17.13 13.13
CA LEU A 60 -12.54 17.30 11.74
C LEU A 60 -11.02 17.30 11.66
N THR A 61 -10.41 16.25 11.12
CA THR A 61 -8.96 16.22 10.93
C THR A 61 -8.48 16.76 9.58
N GLY A 62 -9.39 16.95 8.62
CA GLY A 62 -9.08 17.45 7.27
C GLY A 62 -8.39 16.45 6.33
N ASN A 63 -7.88 15.32 6.83
CA ASN A 63 -7.29 14.23 6.04
C ASN A 63 -8.03 12.90 6.31
N PRO A 64 -8.58 12.18 5.30
CA PRO A 64 -9.29 10.91 5.52
C PRO A 64 -8.43 9.79 6.12
N ILE A 65 -7.10 9.85 5.97
CA ILE A 65 -6.16 8.88 6.57
C ILE A 65 -6.08 9.05 8.09
N ASP A 66 -6.40 10.24 8.60
CA ASP A 66 -6.31 10.58 10.02
C ASP A 66 -7.57 10.17 10.81
N CYS A 67 -8.21 9.06 10.40
CA CYS A 67 -9.46 8.59 10.98
C CYS A 67 -9.33 8.20 12.47
N TRP A 68 -8.12 7.90 12.93
CA TRP A 68 -7.77 7.56 14.31
C TRP A 68 -7.64 8.77 15.24
N LYS A 69 -7.36 9.98 14.73
CA LYS A 69 -7.12 11.17 15.59
C LYS A 69 -8.36 11.58 16.40
N CYS A 70 -9.53 11.18 15.92
CA CYS A 70 -10.82 11.47 16.55
C CYS A 70 -11.29 10.34 17.47
N ASP A 71 -10.55 9.23 17.54
CA ASP A 71 -10.83 8.13 18.46
C ASP A 71 -10.07 8.40 19.78
N PRO A 72 -10.74 8.78 20.87
CA PRO A 72 -10.06 9.03 22.15
C PRO A 72 -9.42 7.77 22.73
N ASP A 73 -9.83 6.59 22.27
CA ASP A 73 -9.35 5.28 22.72
C ASP A 73 -8.39 4.64 21.69
N TRP A 74 -7.84 5.45 20.76
CA TRP A 74 -6.97 4.96 19.69
C TRP A 74 -5.77 4.15 20.21
N ALA A 75 -5.24 4.51 21.38
CA ALA A 75 -4.08 3.85 21.98
C ALA A 75 -4.38 2.41 22.43
N ASN A 76 -5.63 2.12 22.82
CA ASN A 76 -6.07 0.76 23.14
C ASN A 76 -6.57 0.02 21.90
N ASN A 77 -6.86 0.74 20.80
CA ASN A 77 -7.39 0.20 19.55
C ASN A 77 -6.39 0.33 18.38
N LEU A 78 -5.08 0.15 18.63
CA LEU A 78 -4.02 0.38 17.63
C LEU A 78 -4.23 -0.37 16.30
N GLN A 79 -4.79 -1.57 16.34
CA GLN A 79 -5.03 -2.35 15.13
C GLN A 79 -6.09 -1.72 14.20
N ARG A 80 -6.94 -0.82 14.71
CA ARG A 80 -7.92 -0.06 13.93
C ARG A 80 -7.27 0.94 12.96
N LEU A 81 -6.00 1.32 13.18
CA LEU A 81 -5.27 2.18 12.25
C LEU A 81 -5.16 1.56 10.84
N ALA A 82 -5.15 0.22 10.74
CA ALA A 82 -5.16 -0.49 9.46
C ALA A 82 -6.43 -0.23 8.63
N ASP A 83 -7.53 0.20 9.27
CA ASP A 83 -8.80 0.52 8.59
C ASP A 83 -8.85 1.94 8.03
N CYS A 84 -7.91 2.82 8.41
CA CYS A 84 -7.87 4.19 7.91
C CYS A 84 -7.17 4.32 6.54
N ALA A 85 -6.60 3.24 6.00
CA ALA A 85 -5.85 3.29 4.74
C ALA A 85 -6.76 3.54 3.53
N ILE A 86 -6.34 4.41 2.62
CA ILE A 86 -7.05 4.72 1.37
C ILE A 86 -6.12 4.60 0.15
N GLY A 87 -6.70 4.52 -1.05
CA GLY A 87 -5.94 4.48 -2.30
C GLY A 87 -5.36 3.09 -2.59
N PHE A 88 -4.19 3.02 -3.25
CA PHE A 88 -3.60 1.74 -3.65
C PHE A 88 -3.26 0.80 -2.48
N SER A 89 -3.07 1.34 -1.28
CA SER A 89 -2.75 0.58 -0.07
C SER A 89 -3.96 0.31 0.84
N GLN A 90 -5.20 0.55 0.39
CA GLN A 90 -6.40 0.42 1.22
C GLN A 90 -6.66 -1.00 1.77
N TYR A 91 -6.00 -2.02 1.21
CA TYR A 91 -6.08 -3.41 1.68
C TYR A 91 -4.87 -3.85 2.51
N ALA A 92 -3.95 -2.93 2.83
CA ALA A 92 -2.80 -3.24 3.67
C ALA A 92 -3.24 -3.38 5.13
N LEU A 93 -3.22 -4.61 5.66
CA LEU A 93 -3.61 -4.91 7.05
C LEU A 93 -2.44 -4.87 8.03
N GLY A 94 -1.21 -5.07 7.54
CA GLY A 94 -0.03 -5.20 8.41
C GLY A 94 -0.21 -6.34 9.42
N GLY A 95 0.02 -6.04 10.71
CA GLY A 95 -0.18 -6.98 11.82
C GLY A 95 -1.60 -7.05 12.40
N LYS A 96 -2.62 -6.49 11.72
CA LYS A 96 -4.01 -6.54 12.20
C LYS A 96 -4.46 -8.00 12.35
N GLY A 97 -5.07 -8.32 13.49
CA GLY A 97 -5.50 -9.67 13.88
C GLY A 97 -4.40 -10.52 14.51
N GLY A 98 -3.16 -10.02 14.57
CA GLY A 98 -2.05 -10.67 15.26
C GLY A 98 -1.96 -10.28 16.74
N GLU A 99 -1.06 -10.97 17.44
CA GLU A 99 -0.72 -10.68 18.83
C GLU A 99 0.08 -9.38 18.96
N TYR A 100 -0.12 -8.68 20.08
CA TYR A 100 0.72 -7.55 20.43
C TYR A 100 2.09 -8.02 20.92
N TYR A 101 3.13 -7.37 20.44
CA TYR A 101 4.49 -7.59 20.91
C TYR A 101 5.13 -6.30 21.32
N ILE A 102 5.64 -6.31 22.55
CA ILE A 102 6.27 -5.16 23.17
C ILE A 102 7.78 -5.37 23.12
N VAL A 103 8.46 -4.47 22.41
CA VAL A 103 9.92 -4.42 22.40
C VAL A 103 10.37 -3.74 23.70
N MET A 104 11.11 -4.48 24.52
CA MET A 104 11.63 -4.00 25.80
C MET A 104 13.11 -3.59 25.69
N ASP A 105 13.80 -4.06 24.65
CA ASP A 105 15.23 -3.84 24.46
C ASP A 105 15.53 -3.46 23.00
N SER A 106 16.21 -2.32 22.82
CA SER A 106 16.54 -1.73 21.53
C SER A 106 17.90 -2.16 20.96
N SER A 107 18.70 -2.93 21.69
CA SER A 107 20.00 -3.42 21.20
C SER A 107 19.83 -4.39 20.04
N ASP A 108 20.74 -4.30 19.07
CA ASP A 108 20.72 -5.04 17.81
C ASP A 108 21.73 -6.21 17.81
N ASP A 109 21.79 -6.95 18.92
CA ASP A 109 22.64 -8.11 19.10
C ASP A 109 21.93 -9.42 18.71
N GLY A 110 22.70 -10.47 18.40
CA GLY A 110 22.13 -11.80 18.13
C GLY A 110 21.39 -11.89 16.79
N ILE A 111 21.99 -11.36 15.72
CA ILE A 111 21.40 -11.31 14.35
C ILE A 111 20.85 -12.65 13.88
N VAL A 112 21.55 -13.75 14.17
CA VAL A 112 21.19 -15.11 13.70
C VAL A 112 20.13 -15.75 14.60
N THR A 113 20.15 -15.43 15.90
CA THR A 113 19.26 -16.01 16.91
C THR A 113 18.76 -14.90 17.86
N PRO A 114 17.82 -14.06 17.39
CA PRO A 114 17.31 -12.95 18.18
C PRO A 114 16.56 -13.47 19.40
N LYS A 115 16.71 -12.77 20.53
CA LYS A 115 16.02 -13.09 21.78
C LYS A 115 14.65 -12.41 21.85
N SER A 116 13.71 -13.01 22.57
CA SER A 116 12.43 -12.35 22.88
C SER A 116 12.65 -11.04 23.64
N GLY A 117 11.76 -10.07 23.44
CA GLY A 117 11.89 -8.68 23.88
C GLY A 117 12.64 -7.75 22.92
N LYS A 118 13.25 -8.30 21.85
CA LYS A 118 13.97 -7.56 20.80
C LYS A 118 13.12 -7.38 19.55
N LEU A 119 13.39 -6.32 18.77
CA LEU A 119 12.66 -6.04 17.52
C LEU A 119 12.77 -7.18 16.49
N ARG A 120 13.96 -7.77 16.31
CA ARG A 120 14.20 -8.82 15.30
C ARG A 120 13.53 -10.17 15.59
N TYR A 121 13.06 -10.38 16.82
CA TYR A 121 12.49 -11.67 17.23
C TYR A 121 11.21 -12.03 16.45
N LEU A 122 10.42 -11.04 16.05
CA LEU A 122 9.12 -11.25 15.39
C LEU A 122 9.09 -10.87 13.92
N VAL A 123 10.24 -10.64 13.29
CA VAL A 123 10.28 -10.38 11.85
C VAL A 123 10.17 -11.72 11.11
N ILE A 124 9.14 -11.87 10.30
CA ILE A 124 8.85 -13.04 9.44
C ILE A 124 9.05 -12.66 7.99
#